data_AF-D2PVK6-F1
#
_entry.id   AF-D2PVK6-F1
#
_cell.length_a   1.000
_cell.length_b   1.000
_cell.length_c   1.000
_cell.angle_alpha   90.00
_cell.angle_beta   90.00
_cell.angle_gamma   90.00
#
_symmetry.space_group_name_H-M   'P 1'
#
loop_
_entity.id
_entity.type
_entity.pdbx_description
1 polymer ?
#
loop_
_entity_poly.entity_id
_entity_poly.type
_entity_poly.pdbx_seq_one_letter_code
_entity_poly.pdbx_strand_id
1 'polypeptide(L)'
;MILVTGATGKVGRNVVAGLLAAGAEVRALVRQPMPAGLPDGVEPVVGDLTDPEAVRKAAAGTEAAFLLWPSYSADGAAPVVAALTEQVPRVVYLSAMNVDDSQPAELNGVWGEVEQLLVESGADWTFLRPGGFAANTLEWAAEIRSGTVVTMPSPRAGRSLIHERDIADVAVLALLDEAHSGKKYVLTGPRVLTQEEQIAAIGAALGKELRVQEQSTEQARQAMSAAGADPAFVDSAIQYWESLVENPEPVVTTYTELTGRPGRTYEAWVREHLDAFRVRRRARDLG
;
A
#
# COMPACT_ATOMS: atom_id res chain seq x y z
N MET A 1 -10.49 -12.23 17.81
CA MET A 1 -10.22 -10.77 17.67
C MET A 1 -8.94 -10.57 16.85
N ILE A 2 -8.94 -9.64 15.88
CA ILE A 2 -7.80 -9.38 14.96
C ILE A 2 -7.32 -7.93 15.10
N LEU A 3 -6.02 -7.75 15.31
CA LEU A 3 -5.38 -6.44 15.35
C LEU A 3 -5.09 -5.93 13.93
N VAL A 4 -5.42 -4.68 13.62
CA VAL A 4 -5.04 -4.01 12.37
C VAL A 4 -4.24 -2.75 12.68
N THR A 5 -2.99 -2.74 12.24
CA THR A 5 -2.16 -1.53 12.22
C THR A 5 -2.42 -0.74 10.92
N GLY A 6 -2.21 0.58 10.94
CA GLY A 6 -2.48 1.41 9.75
C GLY A 6 -3.94 1.36 9.28
N ALA A 7 -4.88 1.11 10.20
CA ALA A 7 -6.30 0.84 9.93
C ALA A 7 -7.03 1.93 9.13
N THR A 8 -6.52 3.17 9.10
CA THR A 8 -7.09 4.29 8.34
C THR A 8 -6.40 4.53 6.99
N GLY A 9 -5.32 3.81 6.71
CA GLY A 9 -4.52 3.89 5.50
C GLY A 9 -5.25 3.38 4.26
N LYS A 10 -4.58 3.46 3.10
CA LYS A 10 -5.14 3.03 1.80
C LYS A 10 -5.56 1.55 1.83
N VAL A 11 -4.69 0.66 2.34
CA VAL A 11 -4.97 -0.78 2.45
C VAL A 11 -5.72 -1.11 3.74
N GLY A 12 -5.22 -0.66 4.90
CA GLY A 12 -5.76 -1.03 6.21
C GLY A 12 -7.26 -0.78 6.37
N ARG A 13 -7.82 0.30 5.81
CA ARG A 13 -9.27 0.56 5.87
C ARG A 13 -10.10 -0.52 5.19
N ASN A 14 -9.58 -1.08 4.11
CA ASN A 14 -10.24 -2.14 3.35
C ASN A 14 -10.07 -3.49 4.07
N VAL A 15 -8.95 -3.70 4.76
CA VAL A 15 -8.75 -4.87 5.65
C VAL A 15 -9.78 -4.84 6.78
N VAL A 16 -9.93 -3.71 7.48
CA VAL A 16 -10.95 -3.53 8.52
C VAL A 16 -12.35 -3.83 7.97
N ALA A 17 -12.71 -3.21 6.83
CA ALA A 17 -14.03 -3.42 6.23
C ALA A 17 -14.28 -4.89 5.85
N GLY A 18 -13.28 -5.58 5.28
CA GLY A 18 -13.39 -6.99 4.91
C GLY A 18 -13.51 -7.92 6.12
N LEU A 19 -12.75 -7.66 7.19
CA LEU A 19 -12.84 -8.42 8.44
C LEU A 19 -14.21 -8.26 9.11
N LEU A 20 -14.73 -7.03 9.20
CA LEU A 20 -16.08 -6.79 9.73
C LEU A 20 -17.16 -7.47 8.88
N ALA A 21 -17.03 -7.45 7.54
CA ALA A 21 -17.96 -8.13 6.65
C ALA A 21 -17.92 -9.67 6.82
N ALA A 22 -16.77 -10.21 7.23
CA ALA A 22 -16.61 -11.63 7.58
C ALA A 22 -17.07 -11.97 9.02
N GLY A 23 -17.56 -10.98 9.78
CA GLY A 23 -18.02 -11.18 11.16
C GLY A 23 -16.90 -11.29 12.19
N ALA A 24 -15.66 -10.93 11.85
CA ALA A 24 -14.54 -10.92 12.79
C ALA A 24 -14.59 -9.69 13.70
N GLU A 25 -14.19 -9.87 14.95
CA GLU A 25 -13.93 -8.74 15.86
C GLU A 25 -12.61 -8.07 15.48
N VAL A 26 -12.63 -6.75 15.33
CA VAL A 26 -11.47 -5.98 14.86
C VAL A 26 -11.05 -4.98 15.92
N ARG A 27 -9.75 -4.95 16.21
CA ARG A 27 -9.08 -3.91 16.97
C ARG A 27 -8.15 -3.12 16.06
N ALA A 28 -8.17 -1.80 16.17
CA ALA A 28 -7.31 -0.93 15.37
C ALA A 28 -6.32 -0.16 16.25
N LEU A 29 -5.01 -0.32 15.98
CA LEU A 29 -4.00 0.55 16.56
C LEU A 29 -4.00 1.89 15.80
N VAL A 30 -4.33 2.97 16.50
CA VAL A 30 -4.55 4.29 15.91
C VAL A 30 -3.81 5.38 16.69
N ARG A 31 -3.28 6.39 15.99
CA ARG A 31 -2.55 7.49 16.63
C ARG A 31 -3.45 8.51 17.34
N GLN A 32 -4.75 8.47 17.11
CA GLN A 32 -5.72 9.44 17.64
C GLN A 32 -6.94 8.68 18.19
N PRO A 33 -7.59 9.17 19.27
CA PRO A 33 -8.67 8.46 19.96
C PRO A 33 -9.92 8.18 19.12
N MET A 34 -10.27 9.11 18.22
CA MET A 34 -11.40 8.99 17.31
C MET A 34 -10.96 9.38 15.91
N PRO A 35 -10.24 8.49 15.20
CA PRO A 35 -9.79 8.81 13.86
C PRO A 35 -11.00 8.82 12.93
N ALA A 36 -11.11 9.87 12.12
CA ALA A 36 -12.12 9.93 11.08
C ALA A 36 -11.97 8.72 10.14
N GLY A 37 -13.08 8.01 9.89
CA GLY A 37 -13.13 6.91 8.93
C GLY A 37 -12.91 5.51 9.52
N LEU A 38 -12.78 5.35 10.84
CA LEU A 38 -12.88 4.04 11.46
C LEU A 38 -14.37 3.64 11.57
N PRO A 39 -14.80 2.48 11.03
CA PRO A 39 -16.19 2.04 11.11
C PRO A 39 -16.66 1.76 12.53
N ASP A 40 -17.98 1.82 12.75
CA ASP A 40 -18.60 1.32 13.96
C ASP A 40 -18.29 -0.18 14.15
N GLY A 41 -18.12 -0.61 15.41
CA GLY A 41 -17.80 -2.00 15.75
C GLY A 41 -16.31 -2.34 15.77
N VAL A 42 -15.43 -1.40 15.45
CA VAL A 42 -13.98 -1.55 15.65
C VAL A 42 -13.58 -1.05 17.03
N GLU A 43 -12.76 -1.80 17.75
CA GLU A 43 -12.15 -1.35 19.01
C GLU A 43 -10.90 -0.48 18.72
N PRO A 44 -10.92 0.83 19.00
CA PRO A 44 -9.72 1.65 18.84
C PRO A 44 -8.79 1.49 20.05
N VAL A 45 -7.50 1.25 19.80
CA VAL A 45 -6.45 1.38 20.81
C VAL A 45 -5.52 2.51 20.40
N VAL A 46 -5.41 3.53 21.25
CA VAL A 46 -4.54 4.67 21.00
C VAL A 46 -3.10 4.31 21.28
N GLY A 47 -2.25 4.50 20.28
CA GLY A 47 -0.82 4.23 20.37
C GLY A 47 -0.09 4.52 19.07
N ASP A 48 1.23 4.58 19.14
CA ASP A 48 2.09 4.63 17.97
C ASP A 48 2.65 3.22 17.68
N LEU A 49 2.77 2.87 16.40
CA LEU A 49 3.35 1.58 16.00
C LEU A 49 4.85 1.52 16.29
N THR A 50 5.51 2.67 16.41
CA THR A 50 6.93 2.77 16.76
C THR A 50 7.19 2.65 18.28
N ASP A 51 6.13 2.51 19.09
CA ASP A 51 6.20 2.28 20.53
C ASP A 51 5.88 0.80 20.86
N PRO A 52 6.88 -0.02 21.24
CA PRO A 52 6.68 -1.43 21.58
C PRO A 52 5.65 -1.68 22.68
N GLU A 53 5.51 -0.79 23.67
CA GLU A 53 4.55 -0.99 24.76
C GLU A 53 3.12 -0.71 24.30
N ALA A 54 2.93 0.30 23.44
CA ALA A 54 1.65 0.55 22.79
C ALA A 54 1.23 -0.63 21.90
N VAL A 55 2.17 -1.21 21.17
CA VAL A 55 1.95 -2.40 20.33
C VAL A 55 1.57 -3.61 21.18
N ARG A 56 2.31 -3.88 22.26
CA ARG A 56 2.00 -4.96 23.21
C ARG A 56 0.59 -4.83 23.77
N LYS A 57 0.20 -3.63 24.21
CA LYS A 57 -1.15 -3.35 24.73
C LYS A 57 -2.22 -3.58 23.67
N ALA A 58 -2.01 -3.15 22.44
CA ALA A 58 -2.96 -3.34 21.35
C ALA A 58 -3.08 -4.81 20.94
N ALA A 59 -1.97 -5.55 20.97
CA ALA A 59 -1.88 -6.94 20.56
C ALA A 59 -2.45 -7.94 21.59
N ALA A 60 -2.49 -7.56 22.88
CA ALA A 60 -2.95 -8.43 23.96
C ALA A 60 -4.35 -9.03 23.70
N GLY A 61 -4.44 -10.36 23.71
CA GLY A 61 -5.69 -11.10 23.51
C GLY A 61 -6.19 -11.15 22.06
N THR A 62 -5.34 -10.82 21.09
CA THR A 62 -5.65 -10.96 19.65
C THR A 62 -5.06 -12.24 19.06
N GLU A 63 -5.75 -12.83 18.08
CA GLU A 63 -5.39 -14.12 17.48
C GLU A 63 -4.53 -13.96 16.23
N ALA A 64 -4.69 -12.83 15.53
CA ALA A 64 -3.89 -12.47 14.37
C ALA A 64 -3.72 -10.96 14.27
N ALA A 65 -2.67 -10.51 13.57
CA ALA A 65 -2.40 -9.11 13.33
C ALA A 65 -2.08 -8.81 11.87
N PHE A 66 -2.66 -7.73 11.34
CA PHE A 66 -2.21 -7.09 10.10
C PHE A 66 -1.17 -6.02 10.43
N LEU A 67 0.07 -6.24 9.98
CA LEU A 67 1.19 -5.33 10.16
C LEU A 67 1.44 -4.49 8.89
N LEU A 68 1.43 -3.17 9.04
CA LEU A 68 1.91 -2.20 8.08
C LEU A 68 3.00 -1.36 8.75
N TRP A 69 4.26 -1.60 8.39
CA TRP A 69 5.37 -0.82 8.92
C TRP A 69 5.29 0.65 8.43
N PRO A 70 5.49 1.65 9.30
CA PRO A 70 5.14 3.04 8.98
C PRO A 70 6.31 3.87 8.42
N SER A 71 7.49 3.29 8.25
CA SER A 71 8.74 3.98 7.91
C SER A 71 9.45 3.33 6.72
N TYR A 72 10.32 4.09 6.05
CA TYR A 72 11.24 3.58 5.03
C TYR A 72 12.57 3.06 5.61
N SER A 73 12.75 3.19 6.93
CA SER A 73 13.85 2.60 7.69
C SER A 73 13.30 1.51 8.62
N ALA A 74 14.08 0.46 8.84
CA ALA A 74 13.80 -0.57 9.84
C ALA A 74 14.18 -0.16 11.27
N ASP A 75 14.63 1.08 11.49
CA ASP A 75 14.95 1.61 12.82
C ASP A 75 13.77 1.42 13.78
N GLY A 76 14.02 0.69 14.87
CA GLY A 76 13.01 0.37 15.88
C GLY A 76 12.07 -0.79 15.53
N ALA A 77 12.22 -1.43 14.37
CA ALA A 77 11.37 -2.57 13.98
C ALA A 77 11.55 -3.78 14.89
N ALA A 78 12.79 -4.13 15.26
CA ALA A 78 13.08 -5.30 16.09
C ALA A 78 12.29 -5.35 17.42
N PRO A 79 12.32 -4.32 18.29
CA PRO A 79 11.54 -4.34 19.53
C PRO A 79 10.02 -4.29 19.30
N VAL A 80 9.56 -3.66 18.21
CA VAL A 80 8.13 -3.63 17.85
C VAL A 80 7.63 -5.00 17.39
N VAL A 81 8.37 -5.66 16.49
CA VAL A 81 8.04 -7.00 16.02
C VAL A 81 8.04 -7.98 17.20
N ALA A 82 9.06 -7.95 18.04
CA ALA A 82 9.10 -8.78 19.25
C ALA A 82 7.87 -8.55 20.16
N ALA A 83 7.53 -7.29 20.45
CA ALA A 83 6.36 -6.98 21.29
C ALA A 83 5.04 -7.44 20.67
N LEU A 84 4.92 -7.40 19.33
CA LEU A 84 3.76 -7.91 18.61
C LEU A 84 3.68 -9.44 18.69
N THR A 85 4.77 -10.14 18.34
CA THR A 85 4.80 -11.60 18.20
C THR A 85 4.82 -12.33 19.54
N GLU A 86 5.19 -11.65 20.63
CA GLU A 86 4.99 -12.14 22.01
C GLU A 86 3.50 -12.21 22.41
N GLN A 87 2.62 -11.48 21.73
CA GLN A 87 1.19 -11.41 22.05
C GLN A 87 0.30 -12.08 21.01
N VAL A 88 0.76 -12.16 19.75
CA VAL A 88 -0.04 -12.61 18.61
C VAL A 88 0.63 -13.80 17.94
N PRO A 89 -0.06 -14.94 17.79
CA PRO A 89 0.53 -16.13 17.18
C PRO A 89 0.67 -16.01 15.66
N ARG A 90 -0.13 -15.18 14.99
CA ARG A 90 -0.13 -15.01 13.52
C ARG A 90 -0.03 -13.57 13.06
N VAL A 91 0.89 -13.27 12.12
CA VAL A 91 1.08 -11.94 11.55
C VAL A 91 1.00 -11.97 10.02
N VAL A 92 0.08 -11.18 9.46
CA VAL A 92 0.04 -10.88 8.02
C VAL A 92 0.70 -9.54 7.80
N TYR A 93 1.85 -9.53 7.12
CA TYR A 93 2.64 -8.32 6.89
C TYR A 93 2.47 -7.80 5.47
N LEU A 94 2.15 -6.49 5.35
CA LEU A 94 2.21 -5.77 4.09
C LEU A 94 3.66 -5.41 3.77
N SER A 95 4.32 -6.33 3.06
CA SER A 95 5.68 -6.21 2.52
C SER A 95 5.66 -5.52 1.14
N ALA A 96 6.65 -5.82 0.29
CA ALA A 96 6.78 -5.28 -1.05
C ALA A 96 7.37 -6.32 -2.04
N MET A 97 7.02 -6.19 -3.31
CA MET A 97 7.45 -7.09 -4.40
C MET A 97 8.96 -7.07 -4.66
N ASN A 98 9.66 -6.02 -4.24
CA ASN A 98 11.12 -5.89 -4.43
C ASN A 98 11.95 -6.74 -3.45
N VAL A 99 11.33 -7.39 -2.46
CA VAL A 99 12.04 -8.30 -1.56
C VAL A 99 12.45 -9.56 -2.35
N ASP A 100 13.76 -9.72 -2.53
CA ASP A 100 14.41 -10.82 -3.23
C ASP A 100 14.99 -11.84 -2.22
N ASP A 101 14.41 -13.03 -2.19
CA ASP A 101 14.82 -14.10 -1.28
C ASP A 101 16.20 -14.70 -1.63
N SER A 102 16.79 -14.35 -2.78
CA SER A 102 18.14 -14.78 -3.16
C SER A 102 19.25 -13.91 -2.55
N GLN A 103 18.88 -12.81 -1.88
CA GLN A 103 19.80 -11.83 -1.30
C GLN A 103 19.63 -11.73 0.22
N PRO A 104 20.67 -11.27 0.96
CA PRO A 104 20.55 -10.91 2.36
C PRO A 104 19.44 -9.86 2.59
N ALA A 105 18.74 -9.94 3.73
CA ALA A 105 17.60 -9.08 4.02
C ALA A 105 17.95 -7.58 4.09
N GLU A 106 19.18 -7.25 4.48
CA GLU A 106 19.68 -5.88 4.54
C GLU A 106 19.79 -5.23 3.15
N LEU A 107 19.86 -6.04 2.09
CA LEU A 107 19.81 -5.57 0.70
C LEU A 107 18.38 -5.41 0.18
N ASN A 108 17.39 -5.97 0.89
CA ASN A 108 15.97 -5.85 0.59
C ASN A 108 15.31 -4.63 1.28
N GLY A 109 16.11 -3.83 1.98
CA GLY A 109 15.67 -2.66 2.74
C GLY A 109 14.66 -3.01 3.83
N VAL A 110 13.89 -2.00 4.25
CA VAL A 110 12.97 -2.12 5.40
C VAL A 110 11.99 -3.28 5.30
N TRP A 111 11.51 -3.63 4.10
CA TRP A 111 10.55 -4.72 3.95
C TRP A 111 11.20 -6.07 4.22
N GLY A 112 12.39 -6.32 3.66
CA GLY A 112 13.12 -7.57 3.92
C GLY A 112 13.58 -7.70 5.36
N GLU A 113 14.04 -6.62 5.97
CA GLU A 113 14.44 -6.60 7.38
C GLU A 113 13.26 -6.93 8.31
N VAL A 114 12.07 -6.34 8.09
CA VAL A 114 10.87 -6.67 8.87
C VAL A 114 10.39 -8.10 8.60
N GLU A 115 10.46 -8.58 7.36
CA GLU A 115 10.18 -9.99 7.05
C GLU A 115 11.11 -10.94 7.82
N GLN A 116 12.41 -10.65 7.86
CA GLN A 116 13.38 -11.44 8.60
C GLN A 116 13.06 -11.48 10.10
N LEU A 117 12.77 -10.31 10.69
CA LEU A 117 12.38 -10.23 12.11
C LEU A 117 11.14 -11.08 12.42
N LEU A 118 10.16 -11.11 11.51
CA LEU A 118 8.97 -11.95 11.66
C LEU A 118 9.31 -13.45 11.55
N VAL A 119 10.17 -13.84 10.61
CA VAL A 119 10.64 -15.23 10.49
C VAL A 119 11.37 -15.67 11.77
N GLU A 120 12.27 -14.83 12.29
CA GLU A 120 13.09 -15.12 13.47
C GLU A 120 12.28 -15.12 14.77
N SER A 121 11.14 -14.42 14.81
CA SER A 121 10.25 -14.38 15.98
C SER A 121 9.60 -15.73 16.31
N GLY A 122 9.49 -16.63 15.33
CA GLY A 122 8.78 -17.91 15.46
C GLY A 122 7.25 -17.82 15.39
N ALA A 123 6.67 -16.64 15.16
CA ALA A 123 5.24 -16.50 14.88
C ALA A 123 4.87 -17.11 13.52
N ASP A 124 3.62 -17.54 13.35
CA ASP A 124 3.07 -17.81 12.04
C ASP A 124 3.02 -16.51 11.23
N TRP A 125 3.49 -16.53 9.99
CA TRP A 125 3.54 -15.33 9.17
C TRP A 125 3.00 -15.55 7.77
N THR A 126 2.45 -14.50 7.19
CA THR A 126 2.14 -14.41 5.75
C THR A 126 2.62 -13.08 5.23
N PHE A 127 3.39 -13.07 4.14
CA PHE A 127 3.89 -11.84 3.53
C PHE A 127 3.10 -11.51 2.27
N LEU A 128 2.53 -10.32 2.24
CA LEU A 128 1.90 -9.75 1.06
C LEU A 128 2.93 -8.83 0.40
N ARG A 129 3.41 -9.20 -0.77
CA ARG A 129 4.45 -8.50 -1.53
C ARG A 129 3.85 -7.82 -2.77
N PRO A 130 3.05 -6.75 -2.62
CA PRO A 130 2.47 -6.05 -3.75
C PRO A 130 3.51 -5.25 -4.54
N GLY A 131 3.23 -5.05 -5.84
CA GLY A 131 3.87 -4.03 -6.66
C GLY A 131 3.31 -2.62 -6.36
N GLY A 132 3.34 -1.73 -7.36
CA GLY A 132 2.80 -0.37 -7.21
C GLY A 132 1.30 -0.33 -6.94
N PHE A 133 0.83 0.64 -6.14
CA PHE A 133 -0.61 0.76 -5.85
C PHE A 133 -1.27 1.71 -6.84
N ALA A 134 -2.47 1.38 -7.32
CA ALA A 134 -3.29 2.29 -8.11
C ALA A 134 -3.53 3.62 -7.37
N ALA A 135 -3.69 3.55 -6.04
CA ALA A 135 -3.82 4.71 -5.16
C ALA A 135 -2.58 5.62 -5.05
N ASN A 136 -1.43 5.26 -5.63
CA ASN A 136 -0.30 6.19 -5.76
C ASN A 136 -0.57 7.26 -6.81
N THR A 137 -1.45 6.97 -7.79
CA THR A 137 -1.81 7.93 -8.84
C THR A 137 -2.66 9.10 -8.33
N LEU A 138 -3.11 9.07 -7.06
CA LEU A 138 -3.69 10.22 -6.37
C LEU A 138 -2.70 11.38 -6.21
N GLU A 139 -1.39 11.14 -6.33
CA GLU A 139 -0.36 12.19 -6.30
C GLU A 139 -0.53 13.18 -7.47
N TRP A 140 -1.00 12.71 -8.63
CA TRP A 140 -1.30 13.57 -9.78
C TRP A 140 -2.59 14.37 -9.64
N ALA A 141 -3.39 14.12 -8.60
CA ALA A 141 -4.71 14.72 -8.47
C ALA A 141 -4.66 16.25 -8.35
N ALA A 142 -3.61 16.82 -7.74
CA ALA A 142 -3.46 18.28 -7.66
C ALA A 142 -3.22 18.91 -9.04
N GLU A 143 -2.31 18.34 -9.83
CA GLU A 143 -1.95 18.80 -11.17
C GLU A 143 -3.12 18.63 -12.16
N ILE A 144 -3.82 17.49 -12.09
CA ILE A 144 -5.01 17.22 -12.93
C ILE A 144 -6.19 18.16 -12.57
N ARG A 145 -6.27 18.62 -11.32
CA ARG A 145 -7.26 19.63 -10.93
C ARG A 145 -6.87 21.04 -11.39
N SER A 146 -5.58 21.36 -11.48
CA SER A 146 -5.12 22.69 -11.87
C SER A 146 -4.97 22.87 -13.39
N GLY A 147 -4.82 21.79 -14.16
CA GLY A 147 -4.61 21.86 -15.60
C GLY A 147 -4.87 20.56 -16.34
N THR A 148 -4.40 20.49 -17.59
CA THR A 148 -4.52 19.33 -18.48
C THR A 148 -3.18 18.71 -18.84
N VAL A 149 -2.08 19.25 -18.32
CA VAL A 149 -0.73 18.71 -18.51
C VAL A 149 -0.29 18.10 -17.19
N VAL A 150 0.21 16.86 -17.24
CA VAL A 150 0.79 16.17 -16.10
C VAL A 150 2.26 15.91 -16.40
N THR A 151 3.12 16.29 -15.47
CA THR A 151 4.57 16.22 -15.63
C THR A 151 5.13 15.03 -14.88
N MET A 152 5.90 14.16 -15.54
CA MET A 152 6.45 12.95 -14.91
C MET A 152 7.72 12.45 -15.57
N PRO A 153 8.60 11.73 -14.84
CA PRO A 153 9.74 11.08 -15.44
C PRO A 153 9.31 9.75 -16.06
N SER A 154 9.97 9.33 -17.15
CA SER A 154 9.76 8.03 -17.79
C SER A 154 8.28 7.70 -18.09
N PRO A 155 7.54 8.49 -18.91
CA PRO A 155 6.12 8.26 -19.20
C PRO A 155 5.80 6.85 -19.73
N ARG A 156 6.76 6.24 -20.43
CA ARG A 156 6.65 4.90 -21.02
C ARG A 156 6.94 3.76 -20.03
N ALA A 157 7.27 4.05 -18.77
CA ALA A 157 7.52 3.04 -17.74
C ALA A 157 6.26 2.18 -17.53
N GLY A 158 6.36 0.88 -17.83
CA GLY A 158 5.25 -0.06 -17.73
C GLY A 158 5.05 -0.57 -16.32
N ARG A 159 3.87 -0.34 -15.74
CA ARG A 159 3.52 -0.70 -14.36
C ARG A 159 2.30 -1.59 -14.26
N SER A 160 2.27 -2.52 -13.32
CA SER A 160 1.16 -3.42 -13.04
C SER A 160 0.45 -3.02 -11.74
N LEU A 161 -0.10 -1.79 -11.71
CA LEU A 161 -0.66 -1.21 -10.49
C LEU A 161 -1.81 -2.03 -9.91
N ILE A 162 -1.66 -2.48 -8.67
CA ILE A 162 -2.67 -3.24 -7.94
C ILE A 162 -3.68 -2.32 -7.24
N HIS A 163 -4.95 -2.71 -7.23
CA HIS A 163 -5.98 -2.06 -6.44
C HIS A 163 -5.81 -2.40 -4.95
N GLU A 164 -5.88 -1.40 -4.05
CA GLU A 164 -5.70 -1.62 -2.60
C GLU A 164 -6.73 -2.58 -1.97
N ARG A 165 -7.90 -2.79 -2.60
CA ARG A 165 -8.89 -3.78 -2.19
C ARG A 165 -8.46 -5.21 -2.52
N ASP A 166 -7.69 -5.42 -3.58
CA ASP A 166 -7.19 -6.75 -3.93
C ASP A 166 -6.14 -7.20 -2.91
N ILE A 167 -5.29 -6.27 -2.44
CA ILE A 167 -4.36 -6.51 -1.33
C ILE A 167 -5.14 -6.85 -0.06
N ALA A 168 -6.17 -6.06 0.25
CA ALA A 168 -6.98 -6.27 1.45
C ALA A 168 -7.75 -7.60 1.43
N ASP A 169 -8.29 -8.00 0.28
CA ASP A 169 -8.96 -9.29 0.10
C ASP A 169 -8.00 -10.45 0.46
N VAL A 170 -6.75 -10.41 -0.02
CA VAL A 170 -5.74 -11.44 0.31
C VAL A 170 -5.32 -11.36 1.78
N ALA A 171 -5.20 -10.15 2.34
CA ALA A 171 -4.93 -9.99 3.76
C ALA A 171 -6.02 -10.63 4.62
N VAL A 172 -7.29 -10.40 4.29
CA VAL A 172 -8.45 -10.97 5.00
C VAL A 172 -8.44 -12.49 4.92
N LEU A 173 -8.15 -13.08 3.75
CA LEU A 173 -7.99 -14.53 3.62
C LEU A 173 -6.90 -15.07 4.57
N ALA A 174 -5.72 -14.46 4.54
CA ALA A 174 -4.58 -14.88 5.37
C ALA A 174 -4.80 -14.67 6.88
N LEU A 175 -5.55 -13.63 7.27
CA LEU A 175 -5.89 -13.37 8.67
C LEU A 175 -6.91 -14.36 9.22
N LEU A 176 -7.79 -14.90 8.35
CA LEU A 176 -8.89 -15.78 8.75
C LEU A 176 -8.59 -17.27 8.58
N ASP A 177 -7.57 -17.65 7.80
CA ASP A 177 -7.23 -19.05 7.52
C ASP A 177 -5.72 -19.33 7.72
N GLU A 178 -5.41 -20.33 8.56
CA GLU A 178 -4.06 -20.80 8.88
C GLU A 178 -3.34 -21.44 7.70
N ALA A 179 -4.06 -21.87 6.67
CA ALA A 179 -3.47 -22.45 5.46
C ALA A 179 -2.50 -21.49 4.73
N HIS A 180 -2.55 -20.20 5.07
CA HIS A 180 -1.67 -19.17 4.55
C HIS A 180 -0.37 -18.95 5.37
N SER A 181 -0.16 -19.67 6.47
CA SER A 181 1.09 -19.57 7.23
C SER A 181 2.30 -20.01 6.39
N GLY A 182 3.40 -19.27 6.53
CA GLY A 182 4.65 -19.45 5.79
C GLY A 182 4.58 -19.07 4.31
N LYS A 183 3.51 -18.40 3.86
CA LYS A 183 3.31 -18.03 2.45
C LYS A 183 3.78 -16.61 2.15
N LYS A 184 4.34 -16.45 0.95
CA LYS A 184 4.77 -15.18 0.37
C LYS A 184 3.97 -14.97 -0.92
N TYR A 185 3.14 -13.94 -0.96
CA TYR A 185 2.27 -13.66 -2.09
C TYR A 185 2.72 -12.41 -2.82
N VAL A 186 3.26 -12.58 -4.02
CA VAL A 186 3.46 -11.46 -4.95
C VAL A 186 2.11 -11.03 -5.50
N LEU A 187 1.81 -9.74 -5.46
CA LEU A 187 0.49 -9.23 -5.85
C LEU A 187 0.62 -8.06 -6.85
N THR A 188 -0.01 -8.19 -8.01
CA THR A 188 0.02 -7.17 -9.07
C THR A 188 -1.39 -6.85 -9.55
N GLY A 189 -1.53 -5.72 -10.24
CA GLY A 189 -2.70 -5.47 -11.08
C GLY A 189 -2.80 -6.49 -12.23
N PRO A 190 -3.97 -6.60 -12.87
CA PRO A 190 -4.24 -7.63 -13.87
C PRO A 190 -3.58 -7.38 -15.24
N ARG A 191 -2.96 -6.21 -15.44
CA ARG A 191 -2.30 -5.84 -16.69
C ARG A 191 -1.26 -4.75 -16.47
N VAL A 192 -0.31 -4.65 -17.39
CA VAL A 192 0.65 -3.54 -17.47
C VAL A 192 -0.01 -2.33 -18.13
N LEU A 193 0.29 -1.15 -17.58
CA LEU A 193 0.00 0.16 -18.13
C LEU A 193 1.23 1.05 -18.04
N THR A 194 1.59 1.73 -19.11
CA THR A 194 2.56 2.83 -19.02
C THR A 194 2.02 3.96 -18.15
N GLN A 195 2.89 4.79 -17.59
CA GLN A 195 2.43 5.94 -16.80
C GLN A 195 1.59 6.91 -17.65
N GLU A 196 1.92 7.09 -18.94
CA GLU A 196 1.09 7.88 -19.87
C GLU A 196 -0.28 7.25 -20.14
N GLU A 197 -0.39 5.93 -20.22
CA GLU A 197 -1.67 5.24 -20.34
C GLU A 197 -2.51 5.35 -19.06
N GLN A 198 -1.87 5.41 -17.89
CA GLN A 198 -2.58 5.67 -16.62
C GLN A 198 -3.20 7.08 -16.62
N ILE A 199 -2.46 8.09 -17.07
CA ILE A 199 -2.99 9.45 -17.25
C ILE A 199 -4.12 9.48 -18.28
N ALA A 200 -3.95 8.77 -19.40
CA ALA A 200 -4.99 8.67 -20.42
C ALA A 200 -6.28 8.04 -19.85
N ALA A 201 -6.16 7.00 -19.02
CA ALA A 201 -7.31 6.37 -18.35
C ALA A 201 -8.03 7.33 -17.38
N ILE A 202 -7.28 8.13 -16.61
CA ILE A 202 -7.86 9.20 -15.77
C ILE A 202 -8.57 10.24 -16.64
N GLY A 203 -7.93 10.70 -17.72
CA GLY A 203 -8.49 11.66 -18.66
C GLY A 203 -9.79 11.17 -19.29
N ALA A 204 -9.80 9.93 -19.78
CA ALA A 204 -10.99 9.28 -20.34
C ALA A 204 -12.15 9.24 -19.34
N ALA A 205 -11.89 8.86 -18.09
CA ALA A 205 -12.92 8.84 -17.04
C ALA A 205 -13.44 10.25 -16.67
N LEU A 206 -12.59 11.28 -16.78
CA LEU A 206 -12.97 12.68 -16.58
C LEU A 206 -13.68 13.30 -17.78
N GLY A 207 -13.64 12.67 -18.96
CA GLY A 207 -14.02 13.29 -20.22
C GLY A 207 -13.11 14.46 -20.60
N LYS A 208 -11.81 14.36 -20.30
CA LYS A 208 -10.79 15.38 -20.58
C LYS A 208 -9.59 14.77 -21.31
N GLU A 209 -9.05 15.51 -22.28
CA GLU A 209 -7.74 15.21 -22.85
C GLU A 209 -6.67 15.66 -21.85
N LEU A 210 -5.99 14.69 -21.21
CA LEU A 210 -4.81 14.94 -20.40
C LEU A 210 -3.57 14.62 -21.23
N ARG A 211 -2.58 15.51 -21.19
CA ARG A 211 -1.30 15.37 -21.88
C ARG A 211 -0.22 15.10 -20.87
N VAL A 212 0.71 14.21 -21.22
CA VAL A 212 1.92 13.99 -20.43
C VAL A 212 3.04 14.83 -21.00
N GLN A 213 3.73 15.55 -20.12
CA GLN A 213 5.00 16.18 -20.43
C GLN A 213 6.10 15.41 -19.71
N GLU A 214 7.02 14.83 -20.48
CA GLU A 214 8.20 14.20 -19.90
C GLU A 214 9.10 15.24 -19.24
N GLN A 215 9.41 15.02 -17.97
CA GLN A 215 10.48 15.76 -17.28
C GLN A 215 11.77 14.96 -17.33
N SER A 216 12.89 15.66 -17.40
CA SER A 216 14.20 15.01 -17.30
C SER A 216 14.40 14.42 -15.90
N THR A 217 15.25 13.39 -15.80
CA THR A 217 15.72 12.82 -14.52
C THR A 217 16.21 13.90 -13.56
N GLU A 218 16.89 14.92 -14.07
CA GLU A 218 17.39 16.02 -13.23
C GLU A 218 16.26 16.92 -12.69
N GLN A 219 15.25 17.21 -13.52
CA GLN A 219 14.06 17.96 -13.07
C GLN A 219 13.27 17.15 -12.03
N ALA A 220 13.10 15.85 -12.24
CA ALA A 220 12.46 14.96 -11.29
C ALA A 220 13.21 14.94 -9.95
N ARG A 221 14.54 14.81 -9.98
CA ARG A 221 15.39 14.84 -8.79
C ARG A 221 15.22 16.15 -8.02
N GLN A 222 15.27 17.28 -8.70
CA GLN A 222 15.09 18.60 -8.08
C GLN A 222 13.70 18.74 -7.45
N ALA A 223 12.65 18.30 -8.14
CA ALA A 223 11.28 18.35 -7.63
C ALA A 223 11.09 17.48 -6.36
N MET A 224 11.60 16.26 -6.37
CA MET A 224 11.50 15.35 -5.21
C MET A 224 12.34 15.85 -4.02
N SER A 225 13.55 16.34 -4.26
CA SER A 225 14.39 16.96 -3.22
C SER A 225 13.73 18.20 -2.63
N ALA A 226 13.10 19.05 -3.45
CA ALA A 226 12.34 20.21 -2.97
C ALA A 226 11.11 19.82 -2.14
N ALA A 227 10.55 18.64 -2.38
CA ALA A 227 9.49 18.06 -1.56
C ALA A 227 9.99 17.40 -0.26
N GLY A 228 11.30 17.43 0.01
CA GLY A 228 11.92 16.87 1.22
C GLY A 228 12.14 15.36 1.17
N ALA A 229 12.13 14.75 -0.02
CA ALA A 229 12.46 13.34 -0.16
C ALA A 229 13.94 13.07 0.16
N ASP A 230 14.22 11.91 0.75
CA ASP A 230 15.58 11.46 1.01
C ASP A 230 16.37 11.27 -0.31
N PRO A 231 17.61 11.78 -0.43
CA PRO A 231 18.38 11.70 -1.67
C PRO A 231 18.59 10.28 -2.21
N ALA A 232 18.84 9.29 -1.33
CA ALA A 232 19.03 7.91 -1.76
C ALA A 232 17.73 7.31 -2.30
N PHE A 233 16.60 7.65 -1.68
CA PHE A 233 15.28 7.30 -2.20
C PHE A 233 15.02 7.93 -3.57
N VAL A 234 15.36 9.20 -3.77
CA VAL A 234 15.16 9.91 -5.05
C VAL A 234 15.91 9.23 -6.19
N ASP A 235 17.19 8.93 -6.00
CA ASP A 235 18.01 8.29 -7.03
C ASP A 235 17.52 6.87 -7.34
N SER A 236 17.16 6.09 -6.31
CA SER A 236 16.61 4.75 -6.48
C SER A 236 15.27 4.76 -7.22
N ALA A 237 14.36 5.66 -6.87
CA ALA A 237 13.05 5.78 -7.51
C ALA A 237 13.15 6.14 -9.01
N ILE A 238 14.02 7.09 -9.35
CA ILE A 238 14.21 7.50 -10.74
C ILE A 238 14.84 6.38 -11.57
N GLN A 239 15.90 5.74 -11.07
CA GLN A 239 16.52 4.59 -11.74
C GLN A 239 15.52 3.45 -11.94
N TYR A 240 14.67 3.21 -10.93
CA TYR A 240 13.61 2.20 -11.02
C TYR A 240 12.64 2.55 -12.16
N TRP A 241 12.06 3.75 -12.19
CA TRP A 241 11.13 4.14 -13.27
C TRP A 241 11.76 4.10 -14.65
N GLU A 242 13.02 4.51 -14.78
CA GLU A 242 13.75 4.41 -16.05
C GLU A 242 13.92 2.96 -16.50
N SER A 243 14.23 2.05 -15.56
CA SER A 243 14.39 0.62 -15.86
C SER A 243 13.10 -0.04 -16.38
N LEU A 244 11.94 0.46 -15.93
CA LEU A 244 10.61 -0.06 -16.29
C LEU A 244 10.19 0.24 -17.74
N VAL A 245 10.93 1.08 -18.47
CA VAL A 245 10.68 1.32 -19.89
C VAL A 245 11.05 0.08 -20.71
N GLU A 246 12.21 -0.52 -20.42
CA GLU A 246 12.69 -1.73 -21.09
C GLU A 246 12.29 -3.01 -20.34
N ASN A 247 12.04 -2.91 -19.04
CA ASN A 247 11.70 -4.04 -18.16
C ASN A 247 10.42 -3.75 -17.36
N PRO A 248 9.24 -3.75 -18.00
CA PRO A 248 7.98 -3.42 -17.32
C PRO A 248 7.72 -4.33 -16.12
N GLU A 249 6.98 -3.82 -15.12
CA GLU A 249 6.56 -4.61 -13.95
C GLU A 249 5.82 -5.88 -14.41
N PRO A 250 6.06 -7.04 -13.76
CA PRO A 250 5.41 -8.29 -14.15
C PRO A 250 3.92 -8.27 -13.83
N VAL A 251 3.16 -9.16 -14.46
CA VAL A 251 1.76 -9.46 -14.10
C VAL A 251 1.70 -10.91 -13.61
N VAL A 252 1.20 -11.12 -12.40
CA VAL A 252 1.03 -12.43 -11.79
C VAL A 252 -0.43 -12.77 -11.55
N THR A 253 -0.73 -14.06 -11.42
CA THR A 253 -2.09 -14.60 -11.26
C THR A 253 -2.49 -14.88 -9.81
N THR A 254 -1.60 -14.59 -8.85
CA THR A 254 -1.76 -14.95 -7.43
C THR A 254 -3.09 -14.49 -6.82
N TYR A 255 -3.55 -13.27 -7.11
CA TYR A 255 -4.86 -12.80 -6.62
C TYR A 255 -6.01 -13.69 -7.14
N THR A 256 -5.99 -14.01 -8.43
CA THR A 256 -7.02 -14.84 -9.07
C THR A 256 -6.98 -16.26 -8.53
N GLU A 257 -5.80 -16.82 -8.32
CA GLU A 257 -5.61 -18.16 -7.76
C GLU A 257 -6.14 -18.27 -6.33
N LEU A 258 -5.92 -17.25 -5.51
CA LEU A 258 -6.36 -17.24 -4.11
C LEU A 258 -7.86 -16.94 -3.95
N THR A 259 -8.41 -16.05 -4.77
CA THR A 259 -9.78 -15.55 -4.59
C THR A 259 -10.81 -16.14 -5.55
N GLY A 260 -10.36 -16.83 -6.60
CA GLY A 260 -11.22 -17.32 -7.69
C GLY A 260 -11.85 -16.22 -8.56
N ARG A 261 -11.43 -14.96 -8.39
CA ARG A 261 -11.99 -13.78 -9.08
C ARG A 261 -10.89 -13.02 -9.82
N PRO A 262 -11.18 -12.38 -10.97
CA PRO A 262 -10.19 -11.55 -11.64
C PRO A 262 -9.84 -10.33 -10.76
N GLY A 263 -8.57 -9.92 -10.79
CA GLY A 263 -8.11 -8.68 -10.15
C GLY A 263 -8.84 -7.45 -10.70
N ARG A 264 -9.02 -6.44 -9.84
CA ARG A 264 -9.68 -5.19 -10.21
C ARG A 264 -8.79 -4.38 -11.15
N THR A 265 -9.37 -3.85 -12.23
CA THR A 265 -8.61 -3.09 -13.23
C THR A 265 -8.29 -1.67 -12.73
N TYR A 266 -7.24 -1.07 -13.31
CA TYR A 266 -6.90 0.33 -13.04
C TYR A 266 -8.05 1.27 -13.42
N GLU A 267 -8.77 1.02 -14.51
CA GLU A 267 -9.93 1.82 -14.90
C GLU A 267 -11.11 1.69 -13.93
N ALA A 268 -11.29 0.52 -13.29
CA ALA A 268 -12.25 0.38 -12.21
C ALA A 268 -11.84 1.26 -11.03
N TRP A 269 -10.57 1.19 -10.63
CA TRP A 269 -10.02 2.03 -9.58
C TRP A 269 -10.20 3.54 -9.87
N VAL A 270 -9.89 3.98 -11.09
CA VAL A 270 -10.05 5.38 -11.53
C VAL A 270 -11.50 5.84 -11.40
N ARG A 271 -12.47 5.00 -11.82
CA ARG A 271 -13.90 5.33 -11.71
C ARG A 271 -14.34 5.48 -10.27
N GLU A 272 -13.85 4.63 -9.38
CA GLU A 272 -14.15 4.68 -7.94
C GLU A 272 -13.55 5.92 -7.26
N HIS A 273 -12.42 6.40 -7.74
CA HIS A 273 -11.67 7.53 -7.16
C HIS A 273 -11.78 8.82 -7.99
N LEU A 274 -12.70 8.87 -8.95
CA LEU A 274 -12.78 9.94 -9.94
C LEU A 274 -12.92 11.33 -9.32
N ASP A 275 -13.63 11.43 -8.19
CA ASP A 275 -13.83 12.68 -7.46
C ASP A 275 -12.54 13.30 -6.93
N ALA A 276 -11.50 12.50 -6.68
CA ALA A 276 -10.20 13.02 -6.29
C ALA A 276 -9.59 13.90 -7.39
N PHE A 277 -9.86 13.58 -8.66
CA PHE A 277 -9.29 14.28 -9.82
C PHE A 277 -10.17 15.43 -10.33
N ARG A 278 -11.38 15.59 -9.79
CA ARG A 278 -12.30 16.66 -10.18
C ARG A 278 -11.95 17.98 -9.50
N VAL A 279 -12.12 19.08 -10.24
CA VAL A 279 -12.05 20.43 -9.66
C VAL A 279 -13.17 20.56 -8.63
N ARG A 280 -12.83 20.76 -7.36
CA ARG A 280 -13.82 21.06 -6.33
C ARG A 280 -14.46 22.41 -6.67
N ARG A 281 -15.71 22.41 -7.14
CA ARG A 281 -16.50 23.64 -7.21
C ARG A 281 -16.71 24.11 -5.78
N ARG A 282 -16.21 25.30 -5.42
CA ARG A 282 -16.72 25.99 -4.23
C ARG A 282 -18.23 26.13 -4.43
N ALA A 283 -19.02 25.67 -3.46
CA ALA A 283 -20.43 26.05 -3.40
C ALA A 283 -20.45 27.58 -3.51
N ARG A 284 -21.04 28.11 -4.58
CA ARG A 284 -21.31 29.54 -4.64
C ARG A 284 -22.35 29.80 -3.57
N ASP A 285 -22.04 30.75 -2.70
CA ASP A 285 -22.98 31.34 -1.77
C ASP A 285 -24.29 31.62 -2.51
N LEU A 286 -25.34 30.87 -2.15
CA LEU A 286 -26.71 31.26 -2.44
C LEU A 286 -27.02 32.37 -1.43
N GLY A 287 -26.78 33.60 -1.87
CA GLY A 287 -27.39 34.79 -1.27
C GLY A 287 -28.88 34.88 -1.60
#